data_AF-A0A815G489-F1
#
_entry.id   AF-A0A815G489-F1
#
_cell.length_a   1.000
_cell.length_b   1.000
_cell.length_c   1.000
_cell.angle_alpha   90.00
_cell.angle_beta   90.00
_cell.angle_gamma   90.00
#
_symmetry.space_group_name_H-M   'P 1'
#
loop_
_entity.id
_entity.type
_entity.pdbx_description
1 polymer ?
#
loop_
_entity_poly.entity_id
_entity_poly.type
_entity_poly.pdbx_seq_one_letter_code
_entity_poly.pdbx_strand_id
1 'polypeptide(L)'
;MCGGGKCVAQTKKSKFVPNTPEIETMDNHLSQNIKETFTNSSFIGEMTNLPLNSDVLLNTLTNVVKQVCQKQQQQIDFLTSELKEVKTQLVEVQFQMNDHQQYTKRKDLVIYGIPVQKNENTTNMVIEMGNSLGVQFNDAHFYSVHRLPQKYRLDGREVWMTYPP
;
A
#
# COMPACT_ATOMS: atom_id res chain seq x y z
N MET A 1 24.46 -37.85 -55.76
CA MET A 1 25.25 -37.68 -54.53
C MET A 1 24.58 -36.63 -53.67
N CYS A 2 24.43 -36.94 -52.37
CA CYS A 2 24.34 -36.07 -51.18
C CYS A 2 23.79 -34.63 -51.33
N GLY A 3 22.92 -34.11 -50.47
CA GLY A 3 22.57 -34.49 -49.11
C GLY A 3 21.73 -33.34 -48.52
N GLY A 4 20.89 -33.68 -47.55
CA GLY A 4 19.89 -32.77 -46.98
C GLY A 4 20.48 -31.61 -46.17
N GLY A 5 19.72 -30.52 -46.12
CA GLY A 5 19.91 -29.42 -45.18
C GLY A 5 18.58 -29.08 -44.51
N LYS A 6 18.32 -29.68 -43.34
CA LYS A 6 17.27 -29.21 -42.44
C LYS A 6 17.82 -28.00 -41.68
N CYS A 7 17.21 -26.84 -41.83
CA CYS A 7 17.47 -25.69 -40.98
C CYS A 7 16.95 -25.99 -39.57
N VAL A 8 17.88 -26.21 -38.63
CA VAL A 8 17.56 -26.34 -37.20
C VAL A 8 17.64 -24.95 -36.57
N ALA A 9 16.51 -24.42 -36.14
CA ALA A 9 16.46 -23.22 -35.31
C ALA A 9 17.09 -23.52 -33.94
N GLN A 10 18.28 -22.97 -33.69
CA GLN A 10 18.88 -22.99 -32.36
C GLN A 10 18.22 -21.90 -31.50
N THR A 11 17.35 -22.31 -30.58
CA THR A 11 16.91 -21.45 -29.48
C THR A 11 18.06 -21.31 -28.48
N LYS A 12 18.68 -20.13 -28.43
CA LYS A 12 19.61 -19.75 -27.36
C LYS A 12 18.86 -19.74 -26.02
N LYS A 13 18.99 -20.80 -25.23
CA LYS A 13 18.66 -20.74 -23.79
C LYS A 13 19.74 -19.88 -23.12
N SER A 14 19.40 -18.63 -22.82
CA SER A 14 20.14 -17.80 -21.87
C SER A 14 20.13 -18.51 -20.53
N LYS A 15 21.28 -19.01 -20.09
CA LYS A 15 21.46 -19.50 -18.72
C LYS A 15 21.59 -18.29 -17.82
N PHE A 16 20.54 -18.02 -17.03
CA PHE A 16 20.64 -17.10 -15.91
C PHE A 16 21.58 -17.73 -14.86
N VAL A 17 22.70 -17.07 -14.61
CA VAL A 17 23.62 -17.41 -13.52
C VAL A 17 23.47 -16.31 -12.47
N PRO A 18 22.85 -16.56 -11.31
CA PRO A 18 22.95 -15.63 -10.20
C PRO A 18 24.31 -15.84 -9.53
N ASN A 19 25.28 -15.00 -9.90
CA ASN A 19 26.46 -14.76 -9.08
C ASN A 19 26.08 -13.72 -8.02
N THR A 20 25.89 -14.15 -6.77
CA THR A 20 25.89 -13.24 -5.61
C THR A 20 26.50 -13.96 -4.39
N PRO A 21 27.70 -13.55 -3.91
CA PRO A 21 28.36 -14.12 -2.72
C PRO A 21 27.63 -13.81 -1.38
N GLU A 22 26.53 -13.06 -1.44
CA GLU A 22 25.73 -12.65 -0.28
C GLU A 22 24.74 -13.73 0.19
N ILE A 23 24.36 -14.69 -0.67
CA ILE A 23 23.44 -15.77 -0.29
C ILE A 23 24.18 -16.90 0.44
N GLU A 24 25.39 -17.26 -0.03
CA GLU A 24 26.21 -18.29 0.64
C GLU A 24 26.68 -17.85 2.03
N THR A 25 26.93 -16.55 2.24
CA THR A 25 27.32 -16.03 3.55
C THR A 25 26.16 -16.06 4.55
N MET A 26 24.93 -15.80 4.10
CA MET A 26 23.74 -15.85 4.94
C MET A 26 23.33 -17.29 5.32
N ASP A 27 23.46 -18.25 4.39
CA ASP A 27 23.22 -19.68 4.66
C ASP A 27 24.25 -20.29 5.62
N ASN A 28 25.50 -19.82 5.55
CA ASN A 28 26.55 -20.24 6.47
C ASN A 28 26.33 -19.69 7.88
N HIS A 29 25.87 -18.43 8.02
CA HIS A 29 25.50 -17.86 9.31
C HIS A 29 24.24 -18.51 9.91
N LEU A 30 23.23 -18.83 9.10
CA LEU A 30 22.07 -19.61 9.56
C LEU A 30 22.49 -21.00 10.02
N SER A 31 23.35 -21.68 9.25
CA SER A 31 23.82 -23.03 9.56
C SER A 31 24.68 -23.08 10.83
N GLN A 32 25.49 -22.05 11.09
CA GLN A 32 26.25 -21.94 12.34
C GLN A 32 25.33 -21.64 13.52
N ASN A 33 24.39 -20.71 13.40
CA ASN A 33 23.45 -20.39 14.48
C ASN A 33 22.54 -21.58 14.83
N ILE A 34 22.13 -22.37 13.83
CA ILE A 34 21.38 -23.63 14.04
C ILE A 34 22.28 -24.64 14.77
N LYS A 35 23.52 -24.85 14.32
CA LYS A 35 24.44 -25.79 15.00
C LYS A 35 24.74 -25.38 16.43
N GLU A 36 24.93 -24.09 16.69
CA GLU A 36 25.18 -23.56 18.05
C GLU A 36 23.95 -23.63 18.96
N THR A 37 22.73 -23.45 18.43
CA THR A 37 21.50 -23.67 19.21
C THR A 37 21.26 -25.15 19.53
N PHE A 38 21.68 -26.06 18.66
CA PHE A 38 21.61 -27.49 18.92
C PHE A 38 22.71 -27.96 19.91
N THR A 39 23.92 -27.42 19.85
CA THR A 39 25.02 -27.81 20.77
C THR A 39 24.94 -27.16 22.15
N ASN A 40 24.38 -25.95 22.25
CA ASN A 40 24.22 -25.26 23.55
C ASN A 40 22.96 -25.65 24.32
N SER A 41 22.09 -26.47 23.73
CA SER A 41 20.99 -27.06 24.49
C SER A 41 21.52 -28.25 25.30
N SER A 42 21.71 -28.03 26.60
CA SER A 42 21.86 -29.07 27.63
C SER A 42 20.70 -30.09 27.64
N PHE A 43 19.70 -29.90 26.78
CA PHE A 43 18.46 -30.64 26.65
C PHE A 43 18.60 -32.04 26.02
N ILE A 44 19.62 -32.28 25.17
CA ILE A 44 19.76 -33.59 24.50
C ILE A 44 20.46 -34.64 25.40
N GLY A 45 21.31 -34.20 26.33
CA GLY A 45 22.02 -35.09 27.26
C GLY A 45 21.13 -35.78 28.29
N GLU A 46 19.99 -35.17 28.64
CA GLU A 46 19.05 -35.70 29.64
C GLU A 46 18.02 -36.70 29.08
N MET A 47 17.97 -36.91 27.75
CA MET A 47 17.01 -37.83 27.14
C MET A 47 17.43 -39.32 27.18
N THR A 48 18.60 -39.66 27.69
CA THR A 48 19.09 -41.06 27.68
C THR A 48 18.70 -41.88 28.91
N ASN A 49 18.01 -41.30 29.90
CA ASN A 49 17.54 -42.00 31.10
C ASN A 49 16.07 -41.71 31.44
N LEU A 50 15.16 -41.91 30.48
CA LEU A 50 13.72 -41.85 30.75
C LEU A 50 13.10 -43.26 30.74
N PRO A 51 12.33 -43.66 31.77
CA PRO A 51 11.48 -44.83 31.65
C PRO A 51 10.42 -44.56 30.58
N LEU A 52 10.32 -45.45 29.60
CA LEU A 52 9.25 -45.49 28.59
C LEU A 52 7.88 -45.53 29.28
N ASN A 53 7.25 -44.37 29.46
CA ASN A 53 5.83 -44.27 29.72
C ASN A 53 5.24 -43.32 28.68
N SER A 54 4.70 -43.91 27.61
CA SER A 54 4.04 -43.24 26.48
C SER A 54 3.09 -42.13 26.95
N ASP A 55 2.39 -42.36 28.06
CA ASP A 55 1.41 -41.44 28.62
C ASP A 55 2.02 -40.12 29.13
N VAL A 56 3.24 -40.15 29.65
CA VAL A 56 3.91 -38.93 30.14
C VAL A 56 4.33 -38.04 28.96
N LEU A 57 4.82 -38.64 27.88
CA LEU A 57 5.16 -37.91 26.65
C LEU A 57 3.91 -37.31 26.00
N LEU A 58 2.82 -38.07 25.92
CA LEU A 58 1.56 -37.63 25.32
C LEU A 58 0.93 -36.47 26.09
N ASN A 59 0.98 -36.53 27.43
CA ASN A 59 0.53 -35.43 28.28
C ASN A 59 1.39 -34.17 28.13
N THR A 60 2.72 -34.34 28.04
CA THR A 60 3.65 -33.20 27.87
C THR A 60 3.45 -32.53 26.52
N LEU A 61 3.35 -33.30 25.43
CA LEU A 61 3.03 -32.78 24.10
C LEU A 61 1.67 -32.08 24.07
N THR A 62 0.65 -32.67 24.69
CA THR A 62 -0.68 -32.06 24.77
C THR A 62 -0.65 -30.72 25.50
N ASN A 63 0.13 -30.61 26.57
CA ASN A 63 0.28 -29.36 27.31
C ASN A 63 1.03 -28.30 26.50
N VAL A 64 2.09 -28.68 25.78
CA VAL A 64 2.81 -27.75 24.89
C VAL A 64 1.91 -27.25 23.77
N VAL A 65 1.16 -28.13 23.10
CA VAL A 65 0.22 -27.76 22.04
C VAL A 65 -0.86 -26.83 22.59
N LYS A 66 -1.43 -27.12 23.76
CA LYS A 66 -2.41 -26.23 24.42
C LYS A 66 -1.82 -24.85 24.70
N GLN A 67 -0.59 -24.77 25.21
CA GLN A 67 0.06 -23.49 25.48
C GLN A 67 0.33 -22.69 24.20
N VAL A 68 0.78 -23.36 23.13
CA VAL A 68 1.01 -22.72 21.83
C VAL A 68 -0.31 -22.21 21.25
N CYS A 69 -1.36 -23.04 21.23
CA CYS A 69 -2.68 -22.63 20.75
C CYS A 69 -3.25 -21.47 21.57
N GLN A 70 -3.07 -21.47 22.89
CA GLN A 70 -3.52 -20.37 23.75
C GLN A 70 -2.79 -19.06 23.43
N LYS A 71 -1.45 -19.11 23.30
CA LYS A 71 -0.66 -17.92 22.94
C LYS A 71 -1.02 -17.40 21.55
N GLN A 72 -1.21 -18.30 20.58
CA GLN A 72 -1.64 -17.93 19.23
C GLN A 72 -3.04 -17.31 19.24
N GLN A 73 -3.98 -17.88 20.00
CA GLN A 73 -5.33 -17.33 20.13
C GLN A 73 -5.30 -15.92 20.75
N GLN A 74 -4.51 -15.72 21.81
CA GLN A 74 -4.32 -14.41 22.42
C GLN A 74 -3.76 -13.37 21.45
N GLN A 75 -2.78 -13.77 20.62
CA GLN A 75 -2.24 -12.89 19.58
C GLN A 75 -3.28 -12.57 18.50
N ILE A 76 -4.08 -13.55 18.08
CA ILE A 76 -5.16 -13.35 17.10
C ILE A 76 -6.21 -12.38 17.67
N ASP A 77 -6.62 -12.57 18.91
CA ASP A 77 -7.63 -11.72 19.56
C ASP A 77 -7.10 -10.29 19.72
N PHE A 78 -5.85 -10.14 20.14
CA PHE A 78 -5.18 -8.85 20.24
C PHE A 78 -5.11 -8.14 18.88
N LEU A 79 -4.57 -8.79 17.85
CA LEU A 79 -4.46 -8.22 16.50
C LEU A 79 -5.83 -7.89 15.91
N THR A 80 -6.85 -8.70 16.19
CA THR A 80 -8.22 -8.44 15.72
C THR A 80 -8.80 -7.21 16.41
N SER A 81 -8.52 -7.03 17.70
CA SER A 81 -8.94 -5.83 18.45
C SER A 81 -8.25 -4.57 17.94
N GLU A 82 -6.94 -4.63 17.69
CA GLU A 82 -6.15 -3.52 17.18
C GLU A 82 -6.58 -3.14 15.76
N LEU A 83 -6.81 -4.13 14.89
CA LEU A 83 -7.35 -3.88 13.55
C LEU A 83 -8.72 -3.19 13.58
N LYS A 84 -9.56 -3.54 14.55
CA LYS A 84 -10.87 -2.90 14.71
C LYS A 84 -10.70 -1.45 15.14
N GLU A 85 -9.85 -1.19 16.12
CA GLU A 85 -9.58 0.16 16.63
C GLU A 85 -8.99 1.06 15.53
N VAL A 86 -7.97 0.59 14.83
CA VAL A 86 -7.34 1.33 13.73
C VAL A 86 -8.35 1.62 12.61
N LYS A 87 -9.22 0.67 12.26
CA LYS A 87 -10.29 0.92 11.28
C LYS A 87 -11.27 1.99 11.74
N THR A 88 -11.64 1.99 13.01
CA THR A 88 -12.51 3.03 13.58
C THR A 88 -11.85 4.41 13.51
N GLN A 89 -10.59 4.51 13.93
CA GLN A 89 -9.83 5.77 13.85
C GLN A 89 -9.69 6.25 12.40
N LEU A 90 -9.45 5.35 11.45
CA LEU A 90 -9.36 5.69 10.03
C LEU A 90 -10.67 6.30 9.51
N VAL A 91 -11.81 5.69 9.86
CA VAL A 91 -13.12 6.22 9.47
C VAL A 91 -13.35 7.60 10.08
N GLU A 92 -13.00 7.79 11.35
CA GLU A 92 -13.13 9.09 12.03
C GLU A 92 -12.26 10.17 11.37
N VAL A 93 -10.98 9.89 11.12
CA VAL A 93 -10.07 10.81 10.44
C VAL A 93 -10.58 11.13 9.03
N GLN A 94 -11.11 10.14 8.31
CA GLN A 94 -11.69 10.36 6.99
C GLN A 94 -12.91 11.27 7.03
N PHE A 95 -13.76 11.13 8.06
CA PHE A 95 -14.90 12.00 8.28
C PHE A 95 -14.45 13.45 8.57
N GLN A 96 -13.52 13.63 9.51
CA GLN A 96 -12.96 14.95 9.83
C GLN A 96 -12.29 15.61 8.61
N MET A 97 -11.54 14.84 7.82
CA MET A 97 -10.92 15.32 6.58
C MET A 97 -11.98 15.76 5.57
N ASN A 98 -13.06 14.98 5.40
CA ASN A 98 -14.15 15.33 4.50
C ASN A 98 -14.84 16.62 4.95
N ASP A 99 -15.12 16.77 6.25
CA ASP A 99 -15.70 17.99 6.80
C ASP A 99 -14.80 19.20 6.55
N HIS A 100 -13.51 19.10 6.88
CA HIS A 100 -12.54 20.18 6.63
C HIS A 100 -12.44 20.54 5.14
N GLN A 101 -12.49 19.55 4.25
CA GLN A 101 -12.52 19.79 2.82
C GLN A 101 -13.79 20.52 2.39
N GLN A 102 -14.95 20.13 2.91
CA GLN A 102 -16.21 20.81 2.63
C GLN A 102 -16.21 22.25 3.14
N TYR A 103 -15.68 22.49 4.35
CA TYR A 103 -15.53 23.83 4.89
C TYR A 103 -14.64 24.71 4.03
N THR A 104 -13.52 24.17 3.54
CA THR A 104 -12.62 24.89 2.64
C THR A 104 -13.29 25.16 1.30
N LYS A 105 -13.95 24.14 0.73
CA LYS A 105 -14.64 24.20 -0.57
C LYS A 105 -15.92 25.00 -0.59
N ARG A 106 -16.45 25.39 0.56
CA ARG A 106 -17.69 26.16 0.65
C ARG A 106 -17.60 27.49 -0.11
N LYS A 107 -16.41 28.07 -0.20
CA LYS A 107 -16.13 29.31 -0.92
C LYS A 107 -15.64 29.08 -2.34
N ASP A 108 -15.60 27.82 -2.78
CA ASP A 108 -15.16 27.47 -4.10
C ASP A 108 -16.35 27.33 -5.06
N LEU A 109 -16.29 28.02 -6.19
CA LEU A 109 -17.23 27.87 -7.30
C LEU A 109 -16.57 27.04 -8.40
N VAL A 110 -17.26 25.99 -8.84
CA VAL A 110 -16.83 25.15 -9.97
C VAL A 110 -17.69 25.44 -11.19
N ILE A 111 -17.05 25.86 -12.28
CA ILE A 111 -17.75 26.13 -13.53
C ILE A 111 -17.40 25.05 -14.55
N TYR A 112 -18.43 24.43 -15.09
CA TYR A 112 -18.35 23.34 -16.07
C TYR A 112 -18.64 23.85 -17.49
N GLY A 113 -18.11 23.16 -18.50
CA GLY A 113 -18.45 23.42 -19.90
C GLY A 113 -17.76 24.64 -20.52
N ILE A 114 -16.78 25.24 -19.84
CA ILE A 114 -15.98 26.32 -20.44
C ILE A 114 -14.97 25.69 -21.41
N PRO A 115 -15.06 25.99 -22.73
CA PRO A 115 -14.16 25.43 -23.72
C PRO A 115 -12.72 25.85 -23.45
N VAL A 116 -11.82 25.02 -23.95
CA VAL A 116 -10.39 25.16 -23.76
C VAL A 116 -9.79 26.03 -24.83
N GLN A 117 -9.09 27.08 -24.43
CA GLN A 117 -8.33 27.89 -25.38
C GLN A 117 -6.82 27.81 -25.10
N LYS A 118 -6.01 27.96 -26.15
CA LYS A 118 -4.55 28.01 -26.03
C LYS A 118 -4.15 29.39 -25.49
N ASN A 119 -3.29 29.45 -24.49
CA ASN A 119 -2.89 30.67 -23.79
C ASN A 119 -4.07 31.45 -23.19
N GLU A 120 -5.05 30.74 -22.61
CA GLU A 120 -6.22 31.37 -21.99
C GLU A 120 -5.87 32.09 -20.68
N ASN A 121 -6.51 33.23 -20.43
CA ASN A 121 -6.55 33.86 -19.12
C ASN A 121 -7.86 33.48 -18.44
N THR A 122 -7.78 32.60 -17.44
CA THR A 122 -8.94 32.06 -16.73
C THR A 122 -9.74 33.11 -15.98
N THR A 123 -9.09 34.11 -15.41
CA THR A 123 -9.74 35.19 -14.67
C THR A 123 -10.61 36.05 -15.59
N ASN A 124 -10.06 36.48 -16.73
CA ASN A 124 -10.79 37.30 -17.69
C ASN A 124 -12.02 36.58 -18.24
N MET A 125 -11.89 35.29 -18.58
CA MET A 125 -13.02 34.49 -19.06
C MET A 125 -14.16 34.42 -18.04
N VAL A 126 -13.83 34.28 -16.76
CA VAL A 126 -14.82 34.25 -15.68
C VAL A 126 -15.52 35.60 -15.53
N ILE A 127 -14.78 36.71 -15.63
CA ILE A 127 -15.36 38.06 -15.56
C ILE A 127 -16.30 38.30 -16.74
N GLU A 128 -15.88 37.96 -17.96
CA GLU A 128 -16.71 38.07 -19.16
C GLU A 128 -17.99 37.23 -19.05
N MET A 129 -17.86 36.00 -18.55
CA MET A 129 -19.00 35.10 -18.31
C MET A 129 -19.96 35.68 -17.27
N GLY A 130 -19.45 36.16 -16.13
CA GLY A 130 -20.27 36.76 -15.08
C GLY A 130 -21.00 38.01 -15.54
N ASN A 131 -20.31 38.89 -16.28
CA ASN A 131 -20.90 40.08 -16.86
C ASN A 131 -22.02 39.73 -17.85
N SER A 132 -21.85 38.65 -18.61
CA SER A 132 -22.91 38.11 -19.51
C SER A 132 -24.13 37.59 -18.75
N LEU A 133 -23.94 37.15 -17.50
CA LEU A 133 -25.00 36.72 -16.59
C LEU A 133 -25.58 37.88 -15.74
N GLY A 134 -25.11 39.11 -15.95
CA GLY A 134 -25.53 40.29 -15.17
C GLY A 134 -24.89 40.39 -13.78
N VAL A 135 -23.87 39.59 -13.49
CA VAL A 135 -23.11 39.63 -12.24
C VAL A 135 -21.79 40.36 -12.47
N GLN A 136 -21.62 41.50 -11.82
CA GLN A 136 -20.40 42.29 -11.95
C GLN A 136 -19.30 41.73 -11.05
N PHE A 137 -18.30 41.10 -11.68
CA PHE A 137 -17.09 40.66 -11.00
C PHE A 137 -15.91 41.62 -11.24
N ASN A 138 -14.99 41.64 -10.28
CA ASN A 138 -13.72 42.35 -10.36
C ASN A 138 -12.61 41.40 -9.87
N ASP A 139 -11.36 41.63 -10.27
CA ASP A 139 -10.23 40.77 -9.91
C ASP A 139 -10.06 40.62 -8.40
N ALA A 140 -10.36 41.67 -7.62
CA ALA A 140 -10.30 41.65 -6.16
C ALA A 140 -11.31 40.69 -5.51
N HIS A 141 -12.31 40.22 -6.25
CA HIS A 141 -13.30 39.26 -5.74
C HIS A 141 -12.78 37.81 -5.77
N PHE A 142 -11.65 37.55 -6.43
CA PHE A 142 -11.10 36.21 -6.58
C PHE A 142 -9.79 36.06 -5.83
N TYR A 143 -9.67 34.97 -5.06
CA TYR A 143 -8.40 34.59 -4.45
C TYR A 143 -7.51 33.80 -5.43
N SER A 144 -8.12 32.86 -6.15
CA SER A 144 -7.46 32.06 -7.17
C SER A 144 -8.47 31.61 -8.21
N VAL A 145 -8.07 31.64 -9.48
CA VAL A 145 -8.86 31.11 -10.60
C VAL A 145 -7.95 30.25 -11.47
N HIS A 146 -8.24 28.96 -11.54
CA HIS A 146 -7.43 28.04 -12.32
C HIS A 146 -8.27 26.87 -12.86
N ARG A 147 -7.76 26.22 -13.91
CA ARG A 147 -8.35 24.97 -14.39
C ARG A 147 -8.05 23.86 -13.41
N LEU A 148 -9.04 23.02 -13.13
CA LEU A 148 -8.80 21.79 -12.40
C LEU A 148 -8.07 20.76 -13.29
N PRO A 149 -7.13 20.00 -12.70
CA PRO A 149 -6.54 18.86 -13.39
C PRO A 149 -7.61 17.80 -13.67
N GLN A 150 -7.71 17.38 -14.94
CA GLN A 150 -8.62 16.31 -15.34
C GLN A 150 -8.24 15.00 -14.62
N LYS A 151 -9.12 14.51 -13.74
CA LYS A 151 -8.99 13.15 -13.17
C LYS A 151 -9.51 12.08 -14.12
N TYR A 152 -10.39 12.43 -15.06
CA TYR A 152 -10.95 11.55 -16.09
C TYR A 152 -11.13 12.31 -17.41
N ARG A 153 -10.98 11.61 -18.55
CA ARG A 153 -11.23 12.16 -19.90
C ARG A 153 -12.73 12.35 -20.11
N LEU A 154 -13.26 13.51 -19.74
CA LEU A 154 -14.54 14.01 -20.21
C LEU A 154 -14.30 15.36 -20.87
N ASP A 155 -14.81 15.53 -22.08
CA ASP A 155 -14.55 16.67 -22.97
C ASP A 155 -15.07 17.98 -22.36
N GLY A 156 -14.20 18.68 -21.62
CA GLY A 156 -14.46 20.01 -21.03
C GLY A 156 -13.71 20.21 -19.73
N ARG A 157 -12.90 21.28 -19.61
CA ARG A 157 -12.15 21.57 -18.38
C ARG A 157 -13.03 22.30 -17.37
N GLU A 158 -12.94 21.91 -16.11
CA GLU A 158 -13.56 22.60 -14.97
C GLU A 158 -12.69 23.79 -14.54
N VAL A 159 -13.30 24.92 -14.19
CA VAL A 159 -12.62 26.08 -13.58
C VAL A 159 -12.97 26.11 -12.10
N TRP A 160 -11.96 26.20 -11.23
CA TRP A 160 -12.12 26.45 -9.80
C TRP A 160 -11.89 27.92 -9.49
N MET A 161 -12.76 28.49 -8.67
CA MET A 161 -12.65 29.86 -8.15
C MET A 161 -12.83 29.86 -6.64
N THR A 162 -11.92 30.44 -5.88
CA THR A 162 -12.05 30.59 -4.42
C THR A 162 -12.36 32.04 -4.04
N TYR A 163 -13.38 32.27 -3.21
CA TYR A 163 -13.71 33.59 -2.66
C TYR A 163 -12.94 33.91 -1.36
N PRO A 164 -12.56 35.18 -1.13
CA PRO A 164 -11.89 35.60 0.11
C PRO A 164 -12.78 35.48 1.37
N PRO A 165 -12.17 35.55 2.58
CA PRO A 165 -12.86 35.39 3.86
C PRO A 165 -14.07 36.30 4.06
#